data_AF-A0A0C9Y743-F1
#
_entry.id   AF-A0A0C9Y743-F1
#
_cell.length_a   1.000
_cell.length_b   1.000
_cell.length_c   1.000
_cell.angle_alpha   90.00
_cell.angle_beta   90.00
_cell.angle_gamma   90.00
#
_symmetry.space_group_name_H-M   'P 1'
#
loop_
_entity.id
_entity.type
_entity.pdbx_description
1 polymer ?
#
loop_
_entity_poly.entity_id
_entity_poly.type
_entity_poly.pdbx_seq_one_letter_code
_entity_poly.pdbx_strand_id
1 'polypeptide(L)'
;MHVSIPGRNNKHQRLLKQLEDLLNPTQQAKSGTAHDPAATTNPESDTAGGDNVPSESLGIVDGPEFKVSDDYYDVLETSTPTPTVKKSSPSSLFQNWKAVIPTLVETFLSYLTRTMGKPISTPPSTMSHCMQGCETKTSVVICLYFDHFCSIPVYLCKCASPPQVLLHHRLFPASPSQPHIAVSVELLAFY
;
A
#
# COMPACT_ATOMS: atom_id res chain seq x y z
N MET A 1 2.83 -24.23 31.28
CA MET A 1 3.42 -23.13 32.08
C MET A 1 2.67 -21.85 31.76
N HIS A 2 1.92 -21.30 32.71
CA HIS A 2 1.13 -20.08 32.52
C HIS A 2 2.02 -18.88 32.83
N VAL A 3 2.44 -18.14 31.80
CA VAL A 3 3.27 -16.94 31.96
C VAL A 3 2.34 -15.80 32.41
N SER A 4 2.37 -15.49 33.70
CA SER A 4 1.69 -14.32 34.26
C SER A 4 2.40 -13.06 33.79
N ILE A 5 1.88 -12.44 32.73
CA ILE A 5 2.38 -11.16 32.22
C ILE A 5 1.93 -10.05 33.20
N PRO A 6 2.87 -9.37 33.89
CA PRO A 6 2.53 -8.28 34.80
C PRO A 6 1.73 -7.20 34.05
N GLY A 7 0.59 -6.81 34.61
CA GLY A 7 -0.27 -5.76 34.04
C GLY A 7 -1.36 -6.22 33.05
N ARG A 8 -1.37 -7.49 32.61
CA ARG A 8 -2.47 -8.02 31.77
C ARG A 8 -3.82 -7.96 32.52
N ASN A 9 -3.82 -8.34 33.80
CA ASN A 9 -5.02 -8.31 34.64
C ASN A 9 -5.53 -6.89 34.87
N ASN A 10 -4.62 -5.93 35.08
CA ASN A 10 -4.99 -4.52 35.27
C ASN A 10 -5.63 -3.93 33.99
N LYS A 11 -5.06 -4.24 32.82
CA LYS A 11 -5.64 -3.81 31.53
C LYS A 11 -7.02 -4.44 31.29
N HIS A 12 -7.17 -5.73 31.60
CA HIS A 12 -8.44 -6.43 31.48
C HIS A 12 -9.52 -5.85 32.41
N GLN A 13 -9.18 -5.60 33.68
CA GLN A 13 -10.10 -4.96 34.64
C GLN A 13 -10.51 -3.55 34.21
N ARG A 14 -9.57 -2.76 33.66
CA ARG A 14 -9.89 -1.42 33.14
C ARG A 14 -10.88 -1.48 31.98
N LEU A 15 -10.68 -2.39 31.04
CA LEU A 15 -11.58 -2.57 29.89
C LEU A 15 -12.97 -3.02 30.33
N LEU A 16 -13.07 -3.94 31.30
CA LEU A 16 -14.35 -4.37 31.87
C LEU A 16 -15.10 -3.21 32.51
N LYS A 17 -14.41 -2.34 33.26
CA LYS A 17 -15.01 -1.15 33.86
C LYS A 17 -15.53 -0.18 32.79
N GLN A 18 -14.74 0.08 31.75
CA GLN A 18 -15.16 0.95 30.65
C GLN A 18 -16.37 0.39 29.89
N LEU A 19 -16.45 -0.95 29.74
CA LEU A 19 -17.60 -1.60 29.12
C LEU A 19 -18.85 -1.43 29.99
N GLU A 20 -18.72 -1.59 31.31
CA GLU A 20 -19.83 -1.38 32.26
C GLU A 20 -20.35 0.05 32.20
N ASP A 21 -19.45 1.04 32.17
CA ASP A 21 -19.81 2.47 32.08
C ASP A 21 -20.57 2.80 30.77
N LEU A 22 -20.22 2.14 29.66
CA LEU A 22 -20.89 2.30 28.36
C LEU A 22 -22.26 1.59 28.30
N LEU A 23 -22.38 0.45 28.96
CA LEU A 23 -23.61 -0.35 28.99
C LEU A 23 -24.64 0.21 29.96
N ASN A 24 -24.21 0.94 30.99
CA ASN A 24 -25.08 1.60 31.97
C ASN A 24 -24.86 3.13 32.03
N PRO A 25 -25.23 3.89 30.98
CA PRO A 25 -25.01 5.35 30.91
C PRO A 25 -25.72 6.17 32.02
N THR A 26 -26.59 5.56 32.83
CA THR A 26 -27.54 6.27 33.68
C THR A 26 -27.11 6.46 35.14
N GLN A 27 -25.84 6.22 35.51
CA GLN A 27 -25.38 6.43 36.89
C GLN A 27 -24.34 7.56 37.10
N GLN A 28 -23.94 8.31 36.07
CA GLN A 28 -23.03 9.46 36.25
C GLN A 28 -23.71 10.84 36.24
N ALA A 29 -25.04 10.88 36.09
CA ALA A 29 -25.84 12.09 36.21
C ALA A 29 -26.61 12.12 37.54
N LYS A 30 -25.90 12.23 38.67
CA LYS A 30 -26.42 12.73 39.98
C LYS A 30 -25.34 12.67 41.08
N SER A 31 -24.42 13.63 41.07
CA SER A 31 -23.97 14.29 42.30
C SER A 31 -23.43 15.67 41.95
N GLY A 32 -24.29 16.69 42.03
CA GLY A 32 -23.88 18.09 42.05
C GLY A 32 -23.83 18.60 43.47
N THR A 33 -22.85 19.45 43.77
CA THR A 33 -22.93 20.66 44.64
C THR A 33 -21.58 21.36 44.52
N ALA A 34 -21.48 22.46 43.77
CA ALA A 34 -21.82 23.84 44.15
C ALA A 34 -20.65 24.54 44.87
N HIS A 35 -20.04 25.52 44.20
CA HIS A 35 -19.57 26.76 44.81
C HIS A 35 -19.23 27.80 43.72
N ASP A 36 -20.07 28.83 43.67
CA ASP A 36 -19.78 30.23 43.35
C ASP A 36 -20.83 31.04 44.17
N PRO A 37 -20.61 32.31 44.60
CA PRO A 37 -20.34 33.40 43.66
C PRO A 37 -19.56 34.64 44.20
N ALA A 38 -19.30 35.59 43.27
CA ALA A 38 -19.33 37.08 43.38
C ALA A 38 -18.07 37.74 42.80
N ALA A 39 -18.08 38.87 42.08
CA ALA A 39 -19.10 39.70 41.42
C ALA A 39 -18.38 40.70 40.48
N THR A 40 -18.91 40.83 39.25
CA THR A 40 -19.30 42.08 38.55
C THR A 40 -18.39 43.32 38.50
N THR A 41 -18.05 43.79 37.28
CA THR A 41 -18.50 45.10 36.70
C THR A 41 -18.02 45.29 35.25
N ASN A 42 -18.96 45.56 34.32
CA ASN A 42 -18.74 46.15 32.99
C ASN A 42 -18.81 47.69 33.07
N PRO A 43 -18.39 48.41 32.01
CA PRO A 43 -19.42 48.99 31.13
C PRO A 43 -19.13 48.90 29.61
N GLU A 44 -20.23 48.94 28.84
CA GLU A 44 -20.36 49.03 27.37
C GLU A 44 -19.88 50.35 26.76
N SER A 45 -19.49 50.29 25.47
CA SER A 45 -19.95 51.26 24.45
C SER A 45 -19.82 50.69 23.02
N ASP A 46 -20.92 50.83 22.27
CA ASP A 46 -21.24 50.34 20.92
C ASP A 46 -20.31 50.79 19.77
N THR A 47 -20.32 50.08 18.63
CA THR A 47 -20.73 50.63 17.29
C THR A 47 -20.75 49.54 16.18
N ALA A 48 -21.97 49.26 15.69
CA ALA A 48 -22.46 48.99 14.32
C ALA A 48 -21.72 48.14 13.24
N GLY A 49 -22.52 47.27 12.60
CA GLY A 49 -22.44 46.81 11.19
C GLY A 49 -21.58 45.56 10.97
N GLY A 50 -21.98 44.47 10.30
CA GLY A 50 -23.01 44.24 9.29
C GLY A 50 -22.40 43.31 8.23
N ASP A 51 -22.77 42.03 8.29
CA ASP A 51 -22.79 40.95 7.29
C ASP A 51 -21.73 40.76 6.16
N ASN A 52 -21.47 39.46 5.94
CA ASN A 52 -21.16 38.75 4.68
C ASN A 52 -19.70 38.39 4.35
N VAL A 53 -19.48 37.07 4.34
CA VAL A 53 -18.39 36.33 3.67
C VAL A 53 -18.60 36.41 2.14
N PRO A 54 -17.52 36.54 1.36
CA PRO A 54 -17.28 35.51 0.34
C PRO A 54 -15.83 34.99 0.27
N SER A 55 -15.75 33.70 -0.07
CA SER A 55 -14.59 32.88 -0.39
C SER A 55 -13.79 33.45 -1.58
N GLU A 56 -12.47 33.61 -1.43
CA GLU A 56 -11.58 33.99 -2.53
C GLU A 56 -10.64 32.85 -2.96
N SER A 57 -10.66 32.61 -4.27
CA SER A 57 -9.92 31.64 -5.06
C SER A 57 -8.45 32.03 -5.17
N LEU A 58 -7.52 31.15 -4.81
CA LEU A 58 -6.09 31.37 -5.06
C LEU A 58 -5.72 30.88 -6.47
N GLY A 59 -5.39 31.86 -7.31
CA GLY A 59 -5.06 31.71 -8.72
C GLY A 59 -3.76 30.97 -9.01
N ILE A 60 -3.75 30.43 -10.23
CA ILE A 60 -2.66 29.77 -10.93
C ILE A 60 -1.50 30.76 -11.10
N VAL A 61 -0.31 30.41 -10.61
CA VAL A 61 0.93 31.15 -10.88
C VAL A 61 1.46 30.70 -12.24
N ASP A 62 1.47 31.65 -13.17
CA ASP A 62 2.07 31.57 -14.50
C ASP A 62 3.61 31.58 -14.37
N GLY A 63 4.27 30.54 -14.90
CA GLY A 63 5.72 30.41 -14.92
C GLY A 63 6.30 30.88 -16.27
N PRO A 64 7.52 31.45 -16.31
CA PRO A 64 8.01 32.14 -17.49
C PRO A 64 8.30 31.21 -18.68
N GLU A 65 7.74 31.63 -19.81
CA GLU A 65 7.87 31.15 -21.19
C GLU A 65 9.35 31.10 -21.64
N PHE A 66 9.87 29.89 -21.87
CA PHE A 66 11.22 29.72 -22.43
C PHE A 66 11.14 29.77 -23.96
N LYS A 67 11.71 30.83 -24.55
CA LYS A 67 11.76 31.07 -26.00
C LYS A 67 12.59 29.98 -26.70
N VAL A 68 12.00 29.39 -27.74
CA VAL A 68 12.66 28.50 -28.72
C VAL A 68 13.53 29.38 -29.62
N SER A 69 14.83 29.06 -29.73
CA SER A 69 15.72 29.60 -30.77
C SER A 69 15.82 28.57 -31.89
N ASP A 70 15.80 29.06 -33.13
CA ASP A 70 15.55 28.32 -34.36
C ASP A 70 16.74 28.56 -35.29
N ASP A 71 17.86 27.87 -35.04
CA ASP A 71 19.14 28.15 -35.70
C ASP A 71 19.96 26.86 -35.92
N TYR A 72 19.70 26.21 -37.05
CA TYR A 72 20.65 25.56 -37.98
C TYR A 72 21.83 24.71 -37.42
N TYR A 73 21.71 23.38 -37.53
CA TYR A 73 22.78 22.52 -38.08
C TYR A 73 22.17 21.33 -38.83
N ASP A 74 22.68 21.13 -40.04
CA ASP A 74 22.26 20.16 -41.04
C ASP A 74 23.02 18.82 -40.91
N VAL A 75 22.33 17.73 -41.29
CA VAL A 75 22.82 16.37 -41.65
C VAL A 75 23.40 15.42 -40.57
N LEU A 76 22.66 14.37 -40.21
CA LEU A 76 22.75 13.03 -40.84
C LEU A 76 21.71 12.07 -40.22
N GLU A 77 20.71 11.68 -41.02
CA GLU A 77 19.72 10.66 -40.66
C GLU A 77 20.40 9.29 -40.41
N THR A 78 20.21 8.74 -39.22
CA THR A 78 20.30 7.28 -39.01
C THR A 78 19.00 6.83 -38.36
N SER A 79 18.08 6.37 -39.20
CA SER A 79 16.81 5.77 -38.80
C SER A 79 17.07 4.55 -37.92
N THR A 80 16.84 4.69 -36.62
CA THR A 80 16.67 3.54 -35.71
C THR A 80 15.16 3.31 -35.53
N PRO A 81 14.66 2.08 -35.70
CA PRO A 81 13.24 1.81 -35.53
C PRO A 81 12.88 1.98 -34.06
N THR A 82 12.06 2.98 -33.78
CA THR A 82 11.44 3.19 -32.47
C THR A 82 10.62 1.95 -32.11
N PRO A 83 10.79 1.31 -30.94
CA PRO A 83 9.96 0.19 -30.54
C PRO A 83 8.51 0.67 -30.44
N THR A 84 7.67 0.23 -31.37
CA THR A 84 6.23 0.43 -31.29
C THR A 84 5.73 -0.36 -30.09
N VAL A 85 5.58 0.30 -28.94
CA VAL A 85 4.93 -0.27 -27.77
C VAL A 85 3.48 -0.49 -28.16
N LYS A 86 3.16 -1.71 -28.62
CA LYS A 86 1.78 -2.16 -28.83
C LYS A 86 1.07 -2.08 -27.49
N LYS A 87 0.27 -1.03 -27.27
CA LYS A 87 -0.62 -0.95 -26.12
C LYS A 87 -1.54 -2.17 -26.17
N SER A 88 -1.36 -3.07 -25.22
CA SER A 88 -2.22 -4.25 -25.09
C SER A 88 -3.64 -3.77 -24.80
N SER A 89 -4.60 -4.19 -25.60
CA SER A 89 -6.02 -3.97 -25.30
C SER A 89 -6.35 -4.56 -23.92
N PRO A 90 -7.24 -3.95 -23.11
CA PRO A 90 -7.72 -4.56 -21.86
C PRO A 90 -8.18 -6.01 -22.03
N SER A 91 -8.70 -6.35 -23.22
CA SER A 91 -9.06 -7.73 -23.58
C SER A 91 -7.86 -8.67 -23.54
N SER A 92 -6.70 -8.30 -24.11
CA SER A 92 -5.55 -9.20 -24.14
C SER A 92 -4.91 -9.40 -22.77
N LEU A 93 -4.91 -8.38 -21.90
CA LEU A 93 -4.47 -8.54 -20.51
C LEU A 93 -5.34 -9.53 -19.74
N PHE A 94 -6.66 -9.42 -19.89
CA PHE A 94 -7.60 -10.36 -19.27
C PHE A 94 -7.42 -11.80 -19.80
N GLN A 95 -7.22 -11.97 -21.11
CA GLN A 95 -6.94 -13.30 -21.68
C GLN A 95 -5.62 -13.88 -21.14
N ASN A 96 -4.58 -13.06 -21.02
CA ASN A 96 -3.30 -13.49 -20.44
C ASN A 96 -3.48 -13.95 -18.99
N TRP A 97 -4.25 -13.21 -18.18
CA TRP A 97 -4.58 -13.64 -16.82
C TRP A 97 -5.35 -14.96 -16.79
N LYS A 98 -6.37 -15.12 -17.63
CA LYS A 98 -7.12 -16.39 -17.72
C LYS A 98 -6.22 -17.58 -18.07
N ALA A 99 -5.16 -17.37 -18.85
CA ALA A 99 -4.18 -18.41 -19.15
C ALA A 99 -3.20 -18.66 -17.99
N VAL A 100 -2.76 -17.61 -17.29
CA VAL A 100 -1.75 -17.70 -16.23
C VAL A 100 -2.31 -18.23 -14.91
N ILE A 101 -3.48 -17.76 -14.47
CA ILE A 101 -4.05 -18.13 -13.15
C ILE A 101 -4.12 -19.65 -12.93
N PRO A 102 -4.60 -20.47 -13.90
CA PRO A 102 -4.63 -21.92 -13.72
C PRO A 102 -3.25 -22.54 -13.45
N THR A 103 -2.18 -21.98 -14.03
CA THR A 103 -0.80 -22.48 -13.85
C THR A 103 -0.20 -22.18 -12.48
N LEU A 104 -0.88 -21.33 -11.69
CA LEU A 104 -0.43 -20.91 -10.37
C LEU A 104 -1.02 -21.74 -9.24
N VAL A 105 -2.07 -22.52 -9.50
CA VAL A 105 -2.83 -23.24 -8.46
C VAL A 105 -1.94 -24.16 -7.65
N GLU A 106 -1.13 -24.99 -8.31
CA GLU A 106 -0.25 -25.94 -7.61
C GLU A 106 0.82 -25.21 -6.77
N THR A 107 1.43 -24.17 -7.32
CA THR A 107 2.39 -23.32 -6.60
C THR A 107 1.74 -22.66 -5.39
N PHE A 108 0.49 -22.20 -5.52
CA PHE A 108 -0.27 -21.59 -4.43
C PHE A 108 -0.57 -22.60 -3.32
N LEU A 109 -1.02 -23.80 -3.66
CA LEU A 109 -1.29 -24.87 -2.70
C LEU A 109 0.00 -25.29 -1.95
N SER A 110 1.11 -25.39 -2.68
CA SER A 110 2.44 -25.67 -2.11
C SER A 110 2.87 -24.56 -1.14
N TYR A 111 2.67 -23.30 -1.52
CA TYR A 111 2.87 -22.14 -0.65
C TYR A 111 2.05 -22.26 0.63
N LEU A 112 0.73 -22.44 0.53
CA LEU A 112 -0.18 -22.51 1.69
C LEU A 112 0.26 -23.63 2.64
N THR A 113 0.56 -24.81 2.12
CA THR A 113 1.03 -25.94 2.92
C THR A 113 2.33 -25.62 3.64
N ARG A 114 3.25 -24.92 2.98
CA ARG A 114 4.54 -24.54 3.55
C ARG A 114 4.42 -23.46 4.62
N THR A 115 3.49 -22.51 4.49
CA THR A 115 3.42 -21.31 5.33
C THR A 115 2.32 -21.35 6.39
N MET A 116 1.40 -22.32 6.32
CA MET A 116 0.32 -22.47 7.29
C MET A 116 0.85 -22.54 8.73
N GLY A 117 0.35 -21.64 9.57
CA GLY A 117 0.72 -21.55 10.99
C GLY A 117 2.15 -21.05 11.26
N LYS A 118 2.88 -20.58 10.24
CA LYS A 118 4.24 -20.05 10.39
C LYS A 118 4.26 -18.53 10.40
N PRO A 119 5.18 -17.90 11.15
CA PRO A 119 5.40 -16.47 11.08
C PRO A 119 5.75 -16.01 9.65
N ILE A 120 5.39 -14.78 9.33
CA ILE A 120 5.82 -14.11 8.10
C ILE A 120 7.35 -13.98 8.16
N SER A 121 8.01 -14.49 7.13
CA SER A 121 9.47 -14.48 7.04
C SER A 121 9.93 -13.19 6.38
N THR A 122 11.16 -12.76 6.68
CA THR A 122 11.77 -11.62 6.01
C THR A 122 11.91 -11.88 4.50
N PRO A 123 11.74 -10.87 3.64
CA PRO A 123 11.97 -11.00 2.21
C PRO A 123 13.37 -11.54 1.89
N PRO A 124 13.51 -12.41 0.88
CA PRO A 124 14.82 -12.88 0.46
C PRO A 124 15.59 -11.76 -0.26
N SER A 125 16.93 -11.83 -0.27
CA SER A 125 17.76 -10.91 -1.06
C SER A 125 17.69 -11.16 -2.56
N THR A 126 17.33 -12.38 -2.97
CA THR A 126 17.16 -12.78 -4.38
C THR A 126 16.08 -13.86 -4.49
N MET A 127 15.42 -13.99 -5.65
CA MET A 127 14.39 -14.99 -5.89
C MET A 127 14.73 -15.89 -7.07
N SER A 128 14.58 -17.20 -6.90
CA SER A 128 14.70 -18.19 -7.96
C SER A 128 13.83 -19.42 -7.69
N HIS A 129 13.54 -20.20 -8.72
CA HIS A 129 12.90 -21.52 -8.62
C HIS A 129 13.51 -22.50 -9.62
N CYS A 130 14.83 -22.43 -9.81
CA CYS A 130 15.54 -23.36 -10.69
C CYS A 130 15.86 -24.66 -9.96
N MET A 131 15.63 -25.81 -10.63
CA MET A 131 15.90 -27.14 -10.05
C MET A 131 17.14 -27.83 -10.67
N GLN A 132 17.70 -27.28 -11.74
CA GLN A 132 18.63 -28.01 -12.64
C GLN A 132 19.85 -27.19 -13.06
N GLY A 133 20.23 -26.14 -12.31
CA GLY A 133 21.40 -25.31 -12.64
C GLY A 133 21.34 -24.67 -14.04
N CYS A 134 20.15 -24.24 -14.46
CA CYS A 134 19.94 -23.64 -15.78
C CYS A 134 20.68 -22.30 -15.94
N GLU A 135 20.95 -21.91 -17.18
CA GLU A 135 21.25 -20.52 -17.50
C GLU A 135 20.05 -19.63 -17.11
N THR A 136 20.33 -18.51 -16.45
CA THR A 136 19.31 -17.61 -15.89
C THR A 136 19.37 -16.23 -16.51
N LYS A 137 18.20 -15.67 -16.79
CA LYS A 137 18.02 -14.25 -17.03
C LYS A 137 17.64 -13.54 -15.73
N THR A 138 18.27 -12.42 -15.43
CA THR A 138 17.91 -11.60 -14.27
C THR A 138 16.88 -10.54 -14.63
N SER A 139 15.88 -10.35 -13.77
CA SER A 139 14.95 -9.22 -13.81
C SER A 139 14.83 -8.63 -12.40
N VAL A 140 14.49 -7.35 -12.27
CA VAL A 140 14.27 -6.72 -10.97
C VAL A 140 12.78 -6.45 -10.81
N VAL A 141 12.23 -6.87 -9.67
CA VAL A 141 10.81 -6.71 -9.33
C VAL A 141 10.69 -5.86 -8.08
N ILE A 142 9.82 -4.85 -8.13
CA ILE A 142 9.42 -4.06 -6.97
C ILE A 142 8.38 -4.87 -6.20
N CYS A 143 8.71 -5.21 -4.96
CA CYS A 143 7.89 -6.04 -4.09
C CYS A 143 7.24 -5.18 -3.01
N LEU A 144 5.91 -5.30 -2.86
CA LEU A 144 5.13 -4.57 -1.87
C LEU A 144 4.79 -5.52 -0.72
N TYR A 145 5.31 -5.23 0.47
CA TYR A 145 5.00 -5.91 1.72
C TYR A 145 4.13 -5.01 2.61
N PHE A 146 3.77 -5.47 3.81
CA PHE A 146 2.91 -4.69 4.73
C PHE A 146 3.50 -3.36 5.16
N ASP A 147 4.79 -3.35 5.46
CA ASP A 147 5.49 -2.27 6.16
C ASP A 147 6.53 -1.56 5.27
N HIS A 148 6.86 -2.14 4.12
CA HIS A 148 7.87 -1.60 3.22
C HIS A 148 7.71 -2.09 1.78
N PHE A 149 8.45 -1.44 0.87
CA PHE A 149 8.68 -1.91 -0.49
C PHE A 149 10.18 -2.11 -0.71
N CYS A 150 10.56 -3.06 -1.56
CA CYS A 150 11.95 -3.26 -1.93
C CYS A 150 12.10 -3.83 -3.35
N SER A 151 13.24 -3.57 -3.98
CA SER A 151 13.57 -4.09 -5.30
C SER A 151 14.38 -5.38 -5.14
N ILE A 152 13.82 -6.51 -5.61
CA ILE A 152 14.44 -7.82 -5.48
C ILE A 152 14.82 -8.36 -6.87
N PRO A 153 16.07 -8.80 -7.08
CA PRO A 153 16.45 -9.50 -8.30
C PRO A 153 15.82 -10.91 -8.34
N VAL A 154 15.27 -11.24 -9.50
CA VAL A 154 14.61 -12.50 -9.81
C VAL A 154 15.36 -13.19 -10.93
N TYR A 155 15.85 -14.40 -10.65
CA TYR A 155 16.51 -15.26 -11.61
C TYR A 155 15.48 -16.15 -12.29
N LEU A 156 15.30 -15.93 -13.59
CA LEU A 156 14.32 -16.59 -14.43
C LEU A 156 15.02 -17.61 -15.33
N CYS A 157 14.43 -18.80 -15.42
CA CYS A 157 14.85 -19.83 -16.35
C CYS A 157 13.63 -20.64 -16.81
N LYS A 158 13.86 -21.65 -17.65
CA LYS A 158 12.79 -22.50 -18.18
C LYS A 158 12.07 -23.38 -17.14
N CYS A 159 12.58 -23.49 -15.91
CA CYS A 159 12.00 -24.34 -14.87
C CYS A 159 10.66 -23.81 -14.33
N ALA A 160 10.44 -22.49 -14.36
CA ALA A 160 9.25 -21.86 -13.82
C ALA A 160 8.98 -20.52 -14.50
N SER A 161 7.71 -20.20 -14.71
CA SER A 161 7.33 -18.89 -15.23
C SER A 161 7.59 -17.79 -14.18
N PRO A 162 7.77 -16.51 -14.59
CA PRO A 162 7.96 -15.42 -13.63
C PRO A 162 6.84 -15.33 -12.57
N PRO A 163 5.54 -15.47 -12.93
CA PRO A 163 4.46 -15.58 -11.95
C PRO A 163 4.63 -16.72 -10.95
N GLN A 164 5.09 -17.89 -11.38
CA GLN A 164 5.33 -19.04 -10.49
C GLN A 164 6.49 -18.78 -9.54
N VAL A 165 7.59 -18.18 -10.01
CA VAL A 165 8.72 -17.81 -9.14
C VAL A 165 8.25 -16.83 -8.08
N LEU A 166 7.53 -15.77 -8.46
CA LEU A 166 7.02 -14.79 -7.50
C LEU A 166 6.10 -15.44 -6.46
N LEU A 167 5.16 -16.29 -6.90
CA LEU A 167 4.22 -16.92 -5.99
C LEU A 167 4.89 -17.91 -5.04
N HIS A 168 5.93 -18.62 -5.51
CA HIS A 168 6.77 -19.45 -4.66
C HIS A 168 7.41 -18.66 -3.50
N HIS A 169 7.72 -17.39 -3.76
CA HIS A 169 8.27 -16.42 -2.80
C HIS A 169 7.20 -15.54 -2.16
N ARG A 170 5.94 -16.00 -2.12
CA ARG A 170 4.82 -15.35 -1.43
C ARG A 170 4.41 -14.00 -2.02
N LEU A 171 4.68 -13.79 -3.30
CA LEU A 171 4.34 -12.56 -4.01
C LEU A 171 3.39 -12.88 -5.18
N PHE A 172 2.31 -12.13 -5.30
CA PHE A 172 1.41 -12.18 -6.43
C PHE A 172 1.82 -11.11 -7.46
N PRO A 173 2.04 -11.47 -8.74
CA PRO A 173 2.44 -10.51 -9.76
C PRO A 173 1.32 -9.51 -10.08
N ALA A 174 1.67 -8.26 -10.38
CA ALA A 174 0.72 -7.28 -10.89
C ALA A 174 0.47 -7.40 -12.42
N SER A 175 1.26 -8.22 -13.12
CA SER A 175 1.16 -8.46 -14.57
C SER A 175 1.43 -9.93 -14.90
N PRO A 176 0.66 -10.55 -15.80
CA PRO A 176 0.76 -11.99 -16.07
C PRO A 176 2.02 -12.36 -16.88
N SER A 177 2.54 -11.44 -17.70
CA SER A 177 3.61 -11.74 -18.67
C SER A 177 4.96 -11.16 -18.26
N GLN A 178 4.95 -9.94 -17.71
CA GLN A 178 6.15 -9.21 -17.37
C GLN A 178 5.93 -8.44 -16.06
N PRO A 179 5.95 -9.14 -14.92
CA PRO A 179 5.75 -8.51 -13.63
C PRO A 179 6.97 -7.65 -13.28
N HIS A 180 6.78 -6.33 -13.25
CA HIS A 180 7.72 -5.38 -12.66
C HIS A 180 7.36 -5.03 -11.22
N ILE A 181 6.12 -5.35 -10.83
CA ILE A 181 5.57 -5.14 -9.50
C ILE A 181 4.94 -6.45 -9.05
N ALA A 182 5.14 -6.79 -7.78
CA ALA A 182 4.46 -7.90 -7.12
C ALA A 182 4.06 -7.51 -5.70
N VAL A 183 2.93 -8.06 -5.23
CA VAL A 183 2.33 -7.73 -3.93
C VAL A 183 2.36 -8.96 -3.05
N SER A 184 2.73 -8.83 -1.78
CA SER A 184 2.70 -9.94 -0.84
C SER A 184 1.32 -10.60 -0.82
N VAL A 185 1.29 -11.92 -0.92
CA VAL A 185 0.07 -12.72 -0.81
C VAL A 185 -0.57 -12.51 0.55
N GLU A 186 0.25 -12.40 1.60
CA GLU A 186 -0.23 -12.09 2.93
C GLU A 186 -0.94 -10.73 2.94
N LEU A 187 -0.38 -9.69 2.30
CA LEU A 187 -1.03 -8.38 2.19
C LEU A 187 -2.36 -8.44 1.43
N LEU A 188 -2.42 -9.20 0.34
CA LEU A 188 -3.65 -9.40 -0.42
C LEU A 188 -4.73 -10.14 0.39
N ALA A 189 -4.36 -11.04 1.29
CA ALA A 189 -5.32 -11.79 2.11
C ALA A 189 -6.07 -10.94 3.15
N PHE A 190 -5.71 -9.66 3.34
CA PHE A 190 -6.43 -8.73 4.20
C PHE A 190 -7.62 -8.05 3.52
N TYR A 191 -7.77 -8.18 2.19
CA TYR A 191 -8.82 -7.56 1.39
C TYR A 191 -9.67 -8.61 0.68
#